data_AF-A0A842W2U2-F1
#
_entry.id   AF-A0A842W2U2-F1
#
_cell.length_a   1.000
_cell.length_b   1.000
_cell.length_c   1.000
_cell.angle_alpha   90.00
_cell.angle_beta   90.00
_cell.angle_gamma   90.00
#
_symmetry.space_group_name_H-M   'P 1'
#
loop_
_entity.id
_entity.type
_entity.pdbx_description
1 polymer ?
#
loop_
_entity_poly.entity_id
_entity_poly.type
_entity_poly.pdbx_seq_one_letter_code
_entity_poly.pdbx_strand_id
1 'polypeptide(L)'
;MSELISIIISAVLFIAIMIIFTREEMDYVSWALLAAFISCVVAARIFGTTLSEFIGFIEFEALIFIICMQIVVAITEDHKIFQWIVLKALHLTKGDHKKFFFLICLIASFSSAIVSDITVGIIFVPLVIRACKILKINAAPYLFGLSFTINIGSIWTPFSSSENILIGAAFELDFAYFMAWFTPIVIGILIFTTSLLNYVMLRNQDPPPEKQKRILMDIMDPSIVIVDNKKFVLNFLYFAGILVGFIFIPDAYIVAIIGAIAMCLLNKTKFVDVLKKIDWQVITFFIAIFLLIGTMKLNGTFDYIGAIIEPRLSDNVLVASITILLLISIL
;
A
#
# COMPACT_ATOMS: atom_id res chain seq x y z
N MET A 1 33.36 14.98 -16.43
CA MET A 1 33.16 13.79 -17.29
C MET A 1 32.79 12.56 -16.44
N SER A 2 33.52 12.28 -15.35
CA SER A 2 33.20 11.21 -14.39
C SER A 2 31.80 11.35 -13.76
N GLU A 3 31.43 12.56 -13.33
CA GLU A 3 30.10 12.82 -12.73
C GLU A 3 28.96 12.56 -13.71
N LEU A 4 29.06 13.07 -14.95
CA LEU A 4 28.06 12.81 -16.00
C LEU A 4 27.91 11.30 -16.30
N ILE A 5 29.02 10.55 -16.29
CA ILE A 5 28.98 9.09 -16.44
C ILE A 5 28.23 8.45 -15.26
N SER A 6 28.46 8.90 -14.03
CA SER A 6 27.73 8.42 -12.84
C SER A 6 26.23 8.67 -12.94
N ILE A 7 25.84 9.86 -13.39
CA ILE A 7 24.43 10.24 -13.61
C ILE A 7 23.79 9.31 -14.65
N ILE A 8 24.42 9.14 -15.81
CA ILE A 8 23.90 8.27 -16.87
C ILE A 8 23.76 6.83 -16.39
N ILE A 9 24.78 6.29 -15.71
CA ILE A 9 24.72 4.92 -15.17
C ILE A 9 23.56 4.77 -14.19
N SER A 10 23.45 5.68 -13.22
CA SER A 10 22.43 5.57 -12.17
C SER A 10 21.01 5.73 -12.74
N ALA A 11 20.81 6.66 -13.69
CA ALA A 11 19.54 6.83 -14.38
C ALA A 11 19.16 5.59 -15.21
N VAL A 12 20.10 5.01 -15.97
CA VAL A 12 19.86 3.79 -16.75
C VAL A 12 19.51 2.61 -15.84
N LEU A 13 20.23 2.46 -14.73
CA LEU A 13 19.96 1.41 -13.75
C LEU A 13 18.58 1.58 -13.10
N PHE A 14 18.20 2.80 -12.74
CA PHE A 14 16.88 3.10 -12.19
C PHE A 14 15.76 2.77 -13.18
N ILE A 15 15.88 3.24 -14.44
CA ILE A 15 14.90 2.93 -15.50
C ILE A 15 14.82 1.42 -15.75
N ALA A 16 15.95 0.72 -15.79
CA ALA A 16 15.98 -0.72 -15.97
C ALA A 16 15.26 -1.46 -14.84
N ILE A 17 15.47 -1.05 -13.58
CA ILE A 17 14.75 -1.64 -12.43
C ILE A 17 13.25 -1.38 -12.54
N MET A 18 12.83 -0.16 -12.88
CA MET A 18 11.40 0.15 -13.05
C MET A 18 10.76 -0.74 -14.12
N ILE A 19 11.43 -0.97 -15.24
CA ILE A 19 10.95 -1.89 -16.29
C ILE A 19 10.90 -3.33 -15.78
N ILE A 20 11.94 -3.79 -15.08
CA ILE A 20 11.99 -5.17 -14.55
C ILE A 20 10.92 -5.40 -13.49
N PHE A 21 10.67 -4.41 -12.63
CA PHE A 21 9.65 -4.45 -11.59
C PHE A 21 8.24 -4.66 -12.17
N THR A 22 7.95 -4.13 -13.36
CA THR A 22 6.66 -4.37 -14.04
C THR A 22 6.51 -5.76 -14.65
N ARG A 23 7.57 -6.59 -14.68
CA ARG A 23 7.55 -7.93 -15.28
C ARG A 23 7.44 -8.99 -14.19
N GLU A 24 6.25 -9.56 -14.02
CA GLU A 24 5.97 -10.59 -13.01
C GLU A 24 6.87 -11.84 -13.10
N GLU A 25 7.42 -12.15 -14.28
CA GLU A 25 8.27 -13.32 -14.52
C GLU A 25 9.72 -13.15 -14.06
N MET A 26 10.14 -11.91 -13.77
CA MET A 26 11.52 -11.57 -13.48
C MET A 26 11.76 -11.47 -11.97
N ASP A 27 12.92 -11.96 -11.51
CA ASP A 27 13.37 -11.76 -10.13
C ASP A 27 13.84 -10.31 -9.94
N TYR A 28 12.89 -9.40 -9.73
CA TYR A 28 13.13 -7.98 -9.56
C TYR A 28 14.05 -7.67 -8.37
N VAL A 29 14.09 -8.52 -7.36
CA VAL A 29 14.94 -8.33 -6.17
C VAL A 29 16.41 -8.49 -6.52
N SER A 30 16.76 -9.57 -7.22
CA SER A 30 18.14 -9.82 -7.66
C SER A 30 18.65 -8.70 -8.57
N TRP A 31 17.80 -8.21 -9.49
CA TRP A 31 18.15 -7.10 -10.37
C TRP A 31 18.27 -5.76 -9.63
N ALA A 32 17.39 -5.49 -8.66
CA ALA A 32 17.48 -4.30 -7.84
C ALA A 32 18.77 -4.29 -7.02
N LEU A 33 19.13 -5.40 -6.37
CA LEU A 33 20.39 -5.54 -5.64
C LEU A 33 21.60 -5.36 -6.54
N LEU A 34 21.59 -5.95 -7.74
CA LEU A 34 22.68 -5.80 -8.71
C LEU A 34 22.85 -4.33 -9.12
N ALA A 35 21.75 -3.65 -9.44
CA ALA A 35 21.78 -2.25 -9.82
C ALA A 35 22.22 -1.33 -8.67
N ALA A 36 21.72 -1.55 -7.46
CA ALA A 36 22.15 -0.83 -6.27
C ALA A 36 23.64 -1.02 -6.01
N PHE A 37 24.15 -2.25 -6.12
CA PHE A 37 25.57 -2.54 -5.95
C PHE A 37 26.44 -1.86 -7.00
N ILE A 38 26.07 -1.94 -8.28
CA ILE A 38 26.79 -1.25 -9.36
C ILE A 38 26.82 0.26 -9.10
N SER A 39 25.68 0.85 -8.74
CA SER A 39 25.60 2.28 -8.46
C SER A 39 26.47 2.69 -7.25
N CYS A 40 26.47 1.90 -6.17
CA CYS A 40 27.33 2.12 -5.01
C CYS A 40 28.82 2.01 -5.37
N VAL A 41 29.22 1.03 -6.17
CA VAL A 41 30.62 0.88 -6.63
C VAL A 41 31.07 2.09 -7.45
N VAL A 42 30.20 2.57 -8.35
CA VAL A 42 30.46 3.77 -9.15
C VAL A 42 30.57 5.00 -8.24
N ALA A 43 29.65 5.16 -7.29
CA ALA A 43 29.66 6.27 -6.34
C ALA A 43 30.92 6.27 -5.46
N ALA A 44 31.28 5.13 -4.89
CA ALA A 44 32.49 4.97 -4.08
C ALA A 44 33.75 5.30 -4.89
N ARG A 45 33.80 4.91 -6.17
CA ARG A 45 34.97 5.16 -7.02
C ARG A 45 35.12 6.63 -7.43
N ILE A 46 34.00 7.33 -7.65
CA ILE A 46 34.00 8.71 -8.17
C ILE A 46 34.00 9.74 -7.05
N PHE A 47 33.19 9.53 -6.01
CA PHE A 47 32.97 10.48 -4.92
C PHE A 47 33.68 10.08 -3.62
N GLY A 48 34.31 8.91 -3.57
CA GLY A 48 34.99 8.43 -2.35
C GLY A 48 34.03 7.99 -1.25
N THR A 49 32.77 7.70 -1.60
CA THR A 49 31.72 7.35 -0.65
C THR A 49 32.07 6.12 0.18
N THR A 50 31.89 6.24 1.48
CA THR A 50 32.19 5.23 2.49
C THR A 50 30.99 4.31 2.75
N LEU A 51 31.24 3.15 3.36
CA LEU A 51 30.17 2.24 3.77
C LEU A 51 29.19 2.91 4.74
N SER A 52 29.67 3.76 5.65
CA SER A 52 28.83 4.51 6.58
C SER A 52 27.85 5.45 5.87
N GLU A 53 28.29 6.11 4.78
CA GLU A 53 27.42 6.98 3.99
C GLU A 53 26.35 6.17 3.24
N PHE A 54 26.71 5.01 2.67
CA PHE A 54 25.72 4.12 2.06
C PHE A 54 24.69 3.60 3.06
N ILE A 55 25.11 3.23 4.27
CA ILE A 55 24.18 2.86 5.34
C ILE A 55 23.26 4.03 5.69
N GLY A 56 23.78 5.26 5.68
CA GLY A 56 23.01 6.48 5.89
C GLY A 56 21.99 6.80 4.79
N PHE A 57 22.08 6.18 3.61
CA PHE A 57 21.06 6.31 2.57
C PHE A 57 19.85 5.42 2.81
N ILE A 58 19.95 4.43 3.71
CA ILE A 58 18.86 3.49 4.00
C ILE A 58 17.94 4.09 5.06
N GLU A 59 16.66 4.27 4.69
CA GLU A 59 15.62 4.74 5.62
C GLU A 59 15.18 3.62 6.56
N PHE A 60 15.90 3.45 7.68
CA PHE A 60 15.61 2.36 8.63
C PHE A 60 14.25 2.49 9.31
N GLU A 61 13.78 3.70 9.58
CA GLU A 61 12.45 3.93 10.19
C GLU A 61 11.34 3.37 9.31
N ALA A 62 11.42 3.63 7.99
CA ALA A 62 10.56 3.07 6.98
C ALA A 62 10.61 1.53 6.94
N LEU A 63 11.82 0.93 6.91
CA LEU A 63 11.97 -0.53 6.87
C LEU A 63 11.42 -1.20 8.12
N ILE A 64 11.71 -0.65 9.31
CA ILE A 64 11.21 -1.19 10.58
C ILE A 64 9.69 -1.11 10.61
N PHE A 65 9.11 0.00 10.16
CA PHE A 65 7.68 0.15 10.02
C PHE A 65 7.08 -0.95 9.14
N ILE A 66 7.61 -1.13 7.92
CA ILE A 66 7.10 -2.12 6.95
C ILE A 66 7.13 -3.52 7.56
N ILE A 67 8.25 -3.93 8.16
CA ILE A 67 8.41 -5.24 8.80
C ILE A 67 7.36 -5.41 9.90
N CYS A 68 7.24 -4.44 10.80
CA CYS A 68 6.35 -4.55 11.95
C CYS A 68 4.86 -4.53 11.54
N MET A 69 4.49 -3.74 10.54
CA MET A 69 3.12 -3.77 10.03
C MET A 69 2.80 -5.07 9.32
N GLN A 70 3.71 -5.65 8.55
CA GLN A 70 3.49 -6.98 7.97
C GLN A 70 3.31 -8.06 9.05
N ILE A 71 3.97 -7.94 10.21
CA ILE A 71 3.74 -8.82 11.37
C ILE A 71 2.33 -8.62 11.93
N VAL A 72 1.92 -7.38 12.17
CA VAL A 72 0.58 -7.04 12.68
C VAL A 72 -0.50 -7.58 11.74
N VAL A 73 -0.32 -7.39 10.44
CA VAL A 73 -1.22 -7.87 9.39
C VAL A 73 -1.25 -9.40 9.34
N ALA A 74 -0.10 -10.07 9.37
CA ALA A 74 -0.02 -11.52 9.34
C ALA A 74 -0.75 -12.17 10.53
N ILE A 75 -0.61 -11.61 11.73
CA ILE A 75 -1.33 -12.10 12.92
C ILE A 75 -2.83 -11.81 12.81
N THR A 76 -3.20 -10.61 12.36
CA THR A 76 -4.60 -10.22 12.13
C THR A 76 -5.29 -11.16 11.12
N GLU A 77 -4.55 -11.58 10.09
CA GLU A 77 -4.99 -12.47 9.03
C GLU A 77 -5.09 -13.95 9.48
N ASP A 78 -4.21 -14.40 10.39
CA ASP A 78 -4.36 -15.71 11.06
C ASP A 78 -5.69 -15.80 11.81
N HIS A 79 -6.16 -14.68 12.35
CA HIS A 79 -7.44 -14.56 13.06
C HIS A 79 -8.63 -14.20 12.16
N LYS A 80 -8.44 -14.15 10.83
CA LYS A 80 -9.48 -13.94 9.82
C LYS A 80 -10.32 -12.67 10.00
N ILE A 81 -9.71 -11.63 10.56
CA ILE A 81 -10.39 -10.36 10.83
C ILE A 81 -10.85 -9.69 9.53
N PHE A 82 -10.00 -9.64 8.50
CA PHE A 82 -10.37 -9.03 7.22
C PHE A 82 -11.49 -9.78 6.49
N GLN A 83 -11.47 -11.11 6.47
CA GLN A 83 -12.57 -11.91 5.93
C GLN A 83 -13.86 -11.64 6.69
N TRP A 84 -13.79 -11.61 8.03
CA TRP A 84 -14.95 -11.30 8.86
C TRP A 84 -15.56 -9.94 8.51
N ILE A 85 -14.74 -8.90 8.31
CA ILE A 85 -15.21 -7.55 7.93
C ILE A 85 -15.98 -7.62 6.60
N VAL A 86 -15.47 -8.32 5.59
CA VAL A 86 -16.13 -8.46 4.28
C VAL A 86 -17.47 -9.21 4.40
N LEU A 87 -17.48 -10.34 5.11
CA LEU A 87 -18.70 -11.12 5.35
C LEU A 87 -19.74 -10.33 6.15
N LYS A 88 -19.28 -9.55 7.13
CA LYS A 88 -20.15 -8.70 7.95
C LYS A 88 -20.75 -7.57 7.11
N ALA A 89 -19.98 -6.95 6.23
CA ALA A 89 -20.46 -5.95 5.29
C ALA A 89 -21.57 -6.51 4.39
N LEU A 90 -21.38 -7.71 3.87
CA LEU A 90 -22.36 -8.43 3.06
C LEU A 90 -23.67 -8.70 3.82
N HIS A 91 -23.58 -9.07 5.10
CA HIS A 91 -24.74 -9.28 5.96
C HIS A 91 -25.46 -8.00 6.32
N LEU A 92 -24.72 -6.92 6.61
CA LEU A 92 -25.29 -5.61 6.92
C LEU A 92 -26.11 -5.05 5.75
N THR A 93 -25.71 -5.37 4.52
CA THR A 93 -26.40 -4.93 3.30
C THR A 93 -27.54 -5.86 2.91
N LYS A 94 -27.71 -7.00 3.59
CA LYS A 94 -28.76 -8.01 3.34
C LYS A 94 -28.79 -8.49 1.89
N GLY A 95 -27.63 -8.54 1.22
CA GLY A 95 -27.51 -8.91 -0.18
C GLY A 95 -28.06 -7.87 -1.18
N ASP A 96 -28.30 -6.62 -0.75
CA ASP A 96 -28.57 -5.52 -1.68
C ASP A 96 -27.29 -5.15 -2.44
N HIS A 97 -27.33 -5.24 -3.77
CA HIS A 97 -26.14 -5.06 -4.59
C HIS A 97 -25.56 -3.63 -4.49
N LYS A 98 -26.39 -2.58 -4.34
CA LYS A 98 -25.89 -1.19 -4.34
C LYS A 98 -25.26 -0.88 -3.00
N LYS A 99 -25.97 -1.21 -1.92
CA LYS A 99 -25.45 -1.03 -0.56
C LYS A 99 -24.18 -1.83 -0.37
N PHE A 100 -24.13 -3.08 -0.87
CA PHE A 100 -22.92 -3.89 -0.80
C PHE A 100 -21.76 -3.25 -1.56
N PHE A 101 -21.98 -2.76 -2.78
CA PHE A 101 -20.95 -2.08 -3.57
C PHE A 101 -20.33 -0.88 -2.83
N PHE A 102 -21.16 0.06 -2.36
CA PHE A 102 -20.64 1.25 -1.68
C PHE A 102 -19.94 0.90 -0.37
N LEU A 103 -20.51 -0.02 0.42
CA LEU A 103 -19.93 -0.43 1.70
C LEU A 103 -18.60 -1.15 1.51
N ILE A 104 -18.51 -2.07 0.53
CA ILE A 104 -17.26 -2.81 0.32
C ILE A 104 -16.16 -1.92 -0.25
N CYS A 105 -16.50 -0.96 -1.11
CA CYS A 105 -15.54 0.04 -1.60
C CYS A 105 -14.99 0.92 -0.46
N LEU A 106 -15.86 1.38 0.44
CA LEU A 106 -15.46 2.15 1.62
C LEU A 106 -14.53 1.33 2.52
N ILE A 107 -14.90 0.09 2.82
CA ILE A 107 -14.11 -0.80 3.66
C ILE A 107 -12.77 -1.13 2.99
N ALA A 108 -12.74 -1.37 1.69
CA ALA A 108 -11.52 -1.67 0.96
C ALA A 108 -10.56 -0.48 0.98
N SER A 109 -11.06 0.74 0.76
CA SER A 109 -10.27 1.96 0.88
C SER A 109 -9.68 2.14 2.29
N PHE A 110 -10.52 2.01 3.32
CA PHE A 110 -10.06 2.10 4.71
C PHE A 110 -9.03 1.01 5.07
N SER A 111 -9.26 -0.23 4.61
CA SER A 111 -8.35 -1.35 4.87
C SER A 111 -7.01 -1.16 4.15
N SER A 112 -7.03 -0.66 2.91
CA SER A 112 -5.81 -0.43 2.12
C SER A 112 -4.93 0.66 2.73
N ALA A 113 -5.56 1.69 3.31
CA ALA A 113 -4.87 2.74 4.04
C ALA A 113 -4.08 2.24 5.26
N ILE A 114 -4.31 1.01 5.71
CA ILE A 114 -3.71 0.48 6.93
C ILE A 114 -2.77 -0.70 6.67
N VAL A 115 -3.17 -1.58 5.77
CA VAL A 115 -2.60 -2.93 5.64
C VAL A 115 -1.57 -2.95 4.53
N SER A 116 -2.06 -3.10 3.30
CA SER A 116 -1.41 -2.89 2.02
C SER A 116 -2.45 -3.19 0.96
N ASP A 117 -2.30 -2.56 -0.19
CA ASP A 117 -3.14 -2.79 -1.36
C ASP A 117 -3.18 -4.26 -1.82
N ILE A 118 -2.01 -4.91 -1.87
CA ILE A 118 -1.85 -6.32 -2.26
C ILE A 118 -2.65 -7.22 -1.32
N THR A 119 -2.52 -7.04 -0.01
CA THR A 119 -3.20 -7.88 0.99
C THR A 119 -4.71 -7.75 0.89
N VAL A 120 -5.21 -6.51 0.82
CA VAL A 120 -6.65 -6.25 0.71
C VAL A 120 -7.20 -6.83 -0.59
N GLY A 121 -6.49 -6.69 -1.71
CA GLY A 121 -6.86 -7.29 -2.99
C GLY A 121 -6.99 -8.81 -2.91
N ILE A 122 -5.96 -9.50 -2.40
CA ILE A 122 -5.93 -10.98 -2.29
C ILE A 122 -7.09 -11.51 -1.44
N ILE A 123 -7.49 -10.80 -0.38
CA ILE A 123 -8.54 -11.24 0.52
C ILE A 123 -9.94 -10.87 -0.02
N PHE A 124 -10.12 -9.63 -0.45
CA PHE A 124 -11.46 -9.09 -0.75
C PHE A 124 -11.96 -9.57 -2.11
N VAL A 125 -11.11 -9.57 -3.13
CA VAL A 125 -11.48 -9.95 -4.50
C VAL A 125 -12.15 -11.33 -4.57
N PRO A 126 -11.55 -12.43 -4.05
CA PRO A 126 -12.20 -13.75 -4.14
C PRO A 126 -13.52 -13.82 -3.37
N LEU A 127 -13.63 -13.14 -2.21
CA LEU A 127 -14.87 -13.10 -1.44
C LEU A 127 -15.97 -12.35 -2.17
N VAL A 128 -15.65 -11.21 -2.78
CA VAL A 128 -16.59 -10.41 -3.57
C VAL A 128 -17.02 -11.15 -4.83
N ILE A 129 -16.09 -11.81 -5.55
CA ILE A 129 -16.43 -12.66 -6.70
C ILE A 129 -17.40 -13.76 -6.28
N ARG A 130 -17.14 -14.42 -5.15
CA ARG A 130 -18.02 -15.49 -4.62
C ARG A 130 -19.40 -14.93 -4.26
N ALA A 131 -19.47 -13.79 -3.60
CA ALA A 131 -20.74 -13.13 -3.27
C ALA A 131 -21.54 -12.77 -4.53
N CYS A 132 -20.90 -12.17 -5.54
CA CYS A 132 -21.52 -11.83 -6.81
C CYS A 132 -22.04 -13.07 -7.56
N LYS A 133 -21.28 -14.18 -7.55
CA LYS A 133 -21.71 -15.46 -8.14
C LYS A 133 -22.97 -16.01 -7.47
N ILE A 134 -23.04 -16.00 -6.14
CA ILE A 134 -24.22 -16.45 -5.39
C ILE A 134 -25.42 -15.53 -5.68
N LEU A 135 -25.21 -14.22 -5.65
CA LEU A 135 -26.24 -13.22 -5.96
C LEU A 135 -26.69 -13.24 -7.43
N LYS A 136 -25.97 -13.96 -8.31
CA LYS A 136 -26.17 -13.99 -9.77
C LYS A 136 -26.10 -12.59 -10.42
N ILE A 137 -25.13 -11.80 -9.99
CA ILE A 137 -24.87 -10.46 -10.51
C ILE A 137 -23.49 -10.36 -11.15
N ASN A 138 -23.29 -9.35 -12.00
CA ASN A 138 -21.98 -9.11 -12.60
C ASN A 138 -20.98 -8.63 -11.53
N ALA A 139 -19.83 -9.27 -11.45
CA ALA A 139 -18.77 -8.90 -10.52
C ALA A 139 -17.94 -7.70 -11.00
N ALA A 140 -17.96 -7.38 -12.30
CA ALA A 140 -17.11 -6.35 -12.89
C ALA A 140 -17.20 -4.99 -12.17
N PRO A 141 -18.40 -4.42 -11.87
CA PRO A 141 -18.48 -3.14 -11.18
C PRO A 141 -17.75 -3.15 -9.83
N TYR A 142 -17.86 -4.26 -9.09
CA TYR A 142 -17.21 -4.42 -7.80
C TYR A 142 -15.70 -4.58 -7.91
N LEU A 143 -15.21 -5.30 -8.93
CA LEU A 143 -13.77 -5.45 -9.15
C LEU A 143 -13.12 -4.13 -9.54
N PHE A 144 -13.76 -3.34 -10.41
CA PHE A 144 -13.31 -1.96 -10.69
C PHE A 144 -13.40 -1.08 -9.44
N GLY A 145 -14.49 -1.19 -8.67
CA GLY A 145 -14.65 -0.49 -7.41
C GLY A 145 -13.54 -0.80 -6.42
N LEU A 146 -13.28 -2.09 -6.15
CA LEU A 146 -12.17 -2.52 -5.30
C LEU A 146 -10.84 -2.00 -5.83
N SER A 147 -10.54 -2.22 -7.11
CA SER A 147 -9.26 -1.80 -7.70
C SER A 147 -8.99 -0.31 -7.51
N PHE A 148 -9.95 0.56 -7.84
CA PHE A 148 -9.76 2.00 -7.66
C PHE A 148 -9.78 2.41 -6.19
N THR A 149 -10.66 1.86 -5.37
CA THR A 149 -10.81 2.31 -3.97
C THR A 149 -9.68 1.82 -3.06
N ILE A 150 -9.08 0.67 -3.35
CA ILE A 150 -7.84 0.21 -2.73
C ILE A 150 -6.72 1.23 -2.98
N ASN A 151 -6.50 1.60 -4.25
CA ASN A 151 -5.50 2.62 -4.61
C ASN A 151 -5.78 3.99 -3.98
N ILE A 152 -7.04 4.45 -3.98
CA ILE A 152 -7.46 5.70 -3.32
C ILE A 152 -7.17 5.64 -1.81
N GLY A 153 -7.45 4.50 -1.18
CA GLY A 153 -7.15 4.25 0.23
C GLY A 153 -5.65 4.30 0.53
N SER A 154 -4.84 3.73 -0.37
CA SER A 154 -3.39 3.70 -0.24
C SER A 154 -2.72 5.06 -0.31
N ILE A 155 -3.41 6.14 -0.68
CA ILE A 155 -2.87 7.51 -0.65
C ILE A 155 -3.09 8.16 0.73
N TRP A 156 -3.97 7.58 1.55
CA TRP A 156 -4.46 8.24 2.75
C TRP A 156 -3.45 8.30 3.90
N THR A 157 -2.54 7.32 4.00
CA THR A 157 -1.55 7.24 5.09
C THR A 157 -0.14 7.16 4.53
N PRO A 158 0.87 7.58 5.30
CA PRO A 158 2.27 7.55 4.85
C PRO A 158 2.79 6.14 4.60
N PHE A 159 2.07 5.10 5.02
CA PHE A 159 2.62 3.76 5.14
C PHE A 159 1.87 2.67 4.39
N SER A 160 0.74 2.99 3.76
CA SER A 160 -0.02 2.04 2.98
C SER A 160 0.66 1.58 1.70
N SER A 161 1.66 2.31 1.22
CA SER A 161 2.39 1.99 0.00
C SER A 161 3.86 2.40 0.04
N SER A 162 4.66 1.80 -0.82
CA SER A 162 6.09 2.09 -1.01
C SER A 162 6.37 3.55 -1.32
N GLU A 163 5.51 4.14 -2.12
CA GLU A 163 5.66 5.49 -2.63
C GLU A 163 5.45 6.50 -1.51
N ASN A 164 4.41 6.30 -0.68
CA ASN A 164 4.10 7.22 0.41
C ASN A 164 5.16 7.19 1.50
N ILE A 165 5.74 6.03 1.77
CA ILE A 165 6.81 5.88 2.77
C ILE A 165 8.03 6.70 2.31
N LEU A 166 8.36 6.62 1.02
CA LEU A 166 9.48 7.33 0.44
C LEU A 166 9.25 8.84 0.43
N ILE A 167 8.05 9.30 0.08
CA ILE A 167 7.67 10.72 0.11
C ILE A 167 7.66 11.24 1.56
N GLY A 168 7.10 10.44 2.49
CA GLY A 168 7.05 10.76 3.91
C GLY A 168 8.44 10.97 4.50
N ALA A 169 9.37 10.05 4.22
CA ALA A 169 10.76 10.17 4.66
C ALA A 169 11.48 11.37 4.00
N ALA A 170 11.33 11.56 2.69
CA ALA A 170 12.04 12.60 1.96
C ALA A 170 11.63 14.04 2.35
N PHE A 171 10.37 14.23 2.77
CA PHE A 171 9.80 15.53 3.13
C PHE A 171 9.47 15.65 4.63
N GLU A 172 9.87 14.68 5.45
CA GLU A 172 9.59 14.63 6.89
C GLU A 172 8.09 14.78 7.21
N LEU A 173 7.24 14.14 6.40
CA LEU A 173 5.78 14.21 6.55
C LEU A 173 5.29 13.10 7.48
N ASP A 174 4.70 13.51 8.60
CA ASP A 174 4.17 12.60 9.61
C ASP A 174 2.74 12.12 9.30
N PHE A 175 2.25 11.18 10.11
CA PHE A 175 0.88 10.67 9.97
C PHE A 175 -0.18 11.78 10.07
N ALA A 176 0.03 12.77 10.95
CA ALA A 176 -0.90 13.87 11.15
C ALA A 176 -1.03 14.74 9.90
N TYR A 177 0.08 15.00 9.20
CA TYR A 177 0.09 15.70 7.91
C TYR A 177 -0.77 14.97 6.88
N PHE A 178 -0.56 13.66 6.72
CA PHE A 178 -1.35 12.86 5.79
C PHE A 178 -2.84 12.90 6.10
N MET A 179 -3.20 12.74 7.38
CA MET A 179 -4.59 12.82 7.81
C MET A 179 -5.21 14.21 7.61
N ALA A 180 -4.46 15.29 7.82
CA ALA A 180 -4.98 16.65 7.65
C ALA A 180 -5.23 16.98 6.16
N TRP A 181 -4.29 16.63 5.28
CA TRP A 181 -4.29 17.08 3.89
C TRP A 181 -4.91 16.08 2.92
N PHE A 182 -4.68 14.77 3.11
CA PHE A 182 -5.19 13.75 2.18
C PHE A 182 -6.59 13.27 2.52
N THR A 183 -7.06 13.37 3.77
CA THR A 183 -8.45 13.00 4.12
C THR A 183 -9.51 13.66 3.22
N PRO A 184 -9.55 15.00 3.05
CA PRO A 184 -10.56 15.62 2.18
C PRO A 184 -10.44 15.18 0.72
N ILE A 185 -9.21 14.95 0.24
CA ILE A 185 -8.94 14.49 -1.12
C ILE A 185 -9.44 13.06 -1.32
N VAL A 186 -9.08 12.14 -0.42
CA VAL A 186 -9.48 10.73 -0.41
C VAL A 186 -10.99 10.61 -0.35
N ILE A 187 -11.66 11.34 0.56
CA ILE A 187 -13.13 11.33 0.65
C ILE A 187 -13.76 11.83 -0.66
N GLY A 188 -13.26 12.95 -1.21
CA GLY A 188 -13.77 13.51 -2.45
C GLY A 188 -13.65 12.54 -3.63
N ILE A 189 -12.46 11.98 -3.83
CA ILE A 189 -12.18 11.04 -4.93
C ILE A 189 -12.93 9.72 -4.72
N LEU A 190 -13.05 9.22 -3.49
CA LEU A 190 -13.80 8.01 -3.17
C LEU A 190 -15.29 8.17 -3.52
N ILE A 191 -15.91 9.28 -3.10
CA ILE A 191 -17.31 9.59 -3.43
C ILE A 191 -17.48 9.75 -4.94
N PHE A 192 -16.61 10.51 -5.59
CA PHE A 192 -16.65 10.73 -7.04
C PHE A 192 -16.55 9.40 -7.80
N THR A 193 -15.54 8.59 -7.50
CA THR A 193 -15.24 7.33 -8.19
C THR A 193 -16.35 6.31 -8.00
N THR A 194 -16.81 6.10 -6.77
CA THR A 194 -17.90 5.16 -6.49
C THR A 194 -19.23 5.62 -7.10
N SER A 195 -19.51 6.92 -7.09
CA SER A 195 -20.69 7.49 -7.76
C SER A 195 -20.64 7.34 -9.27
N LEU A 196 -19.47 7.58 -9.87
CA LEU A 196 -19.25 7.42 -11.31
C LEU A 196 -19.40 5.95 -11.73
N LEU A 197 -18.79 5.01 -11.02
CA LEU A 197 -18.96 3.58 -11.27
C LEU A 197 -20.41 3.12 -11.10
N ASN A 198 -21.10 3.67 -10.10
CA ASN A 198 -22.52 3.41 -9.94
C ASN A 198 -23.32 3.92 -11.13
N TYR A 199 -23.04 5.13 -11.62
CA TYR A 199 -23.72 5.71 -12.78
C TYR A 199 -23.45 4.93 -14.08
N VAL A 200 -22.20 4.56 -14.35
CA VAL A 200 -21.77 3.95 -15.61
C VAL A 200 -22.09 2.45 -15.66
N MET A 201 -21.89 1.72 -14.56
CA MET A 201 -21.95 0.25 -14.56
C MET A 201 -23.06 -0.29 -13.67
N LEU A 202 -23.08 0.08 -12.38
CA LEU A 202 -23.94 -0.59 -11.39
C LEU A 202 -25.42 -0.26 -11.54
N ARG A 203 -25.77 0.95 -12.00
CA ARG A 203 -27.16 1.41 -12.15
C ARG A 203 -27.96 0.53 -13.10
N ASN A 204 -27.31 0.01 -14.15
CA ASN A 204 -27.92 -0.81 -15.19
C ASN A 204 -27.98 -2.29 -14.81
N GLN A 205 -27.47 -2.67 -13.64
CA GLN A 205 -27.48 -4.04 -13.16
C GLN A 205 -28.78 -4.33 -12.41
N ASP A 206 -29.41 -5.47 -12.72
CA ASP A 206 -30.64 -5.88 -12.06
C ASP A 206 -30.42 -6.22 -10.56
N PRO A 207 -31.43 -5.95 -9.71
CA PRO A 207 -31.40 -6.38 -8.32
C PRO A 207 -31.35 -7.91 -8.21
N PRO A 208 -30.54 -8.46 -7.29
CA PRO A 208 -30.46 -9.91 -7.14
C PRO A 208 -31.80 -10.48 -6.62
N PRO A 209 -32.20 -11.69 -7.05
CA PRO A 209 -33.42 -12.31 -6.57
C PRO A 209 -33.40 -12.53 -5.06
N GLU A 210 -34.53 -12.34 -4.36
CA GLU A 210 -34.64 -12.55 -2.91
C GLU A 210 -34.20 -13.95 -2.45
N LYS A 211 -34.45 -14.97 -3.28
CA LYS A 211 -33.96 -16.33 -3.03
C LYS A 211 -32.44 -16.39 -2.93
N GLN A 212 -31.72 -15.67 -3.81
CA GLN A 212 -30.26 -15.64 -3.78
C GLN A 212 -29.71 -14.83 -2.62
N LYS A 213 -30.40 -13.75 -2.22
CA LYS A 213 -30.02 -13.01 -1.00
C LYS A 213 -30.08 -13.90 0.24
N ARG A 214 -31.12 -14.74 0.36
CA ARG A 214 -31.24 -15.73 1.44
C ARG A 214 -30.12 -16.77 1.41
N ILE A 215 -29.90 -17.39 0.25
CA ILE A 215 -28.81 -18.37 0.05
C ILE A 215 -27.45 -17.77 0.41
N LEU A 216 -27.20 -16.52 0.02
CA LEU A 216 -25.98 -15.80 0.34
C LEU A 216 -25.79 -15.64 1.86
N MET A 217 -26.84 -15.21 2.56
CA MET A 217 -26.81 -15.04 4.02
C MET A 217 -26.54 -16.38 4.72
N ASP A 218 -27.10 -17.49 4.22
CA ASP A 218 -26.89 -18.82 4.80
C ASP A 218 -25.47 -19.36 4.53
N ILE A 219 -24.92 -19.14 3.32
CA ILE A 219 -23.63 -19.71 2.91
C ILE A 219 -22.43 -18.88 3.42
N MET A 220 -22.57 -17.55 3.52
CA MET A 220 -21.48 -16.62 3.78
C MET A 220 -21.58 -15.99 5.18
N ASP A 221 -21.93 -16.78 6.20
CA ASP A 221 -22.07 -16.32 7.59
C ASP A 221 -20.71 -15.88 8.20
N PRO A 222 -20.59 -14.64 8.71
CA PRO A 222 -19.40 -14.15 9.40
C PRO A 222 -18.98 -15.00 10.60
N SER A 223 -19.90 -15.72 11.25
CA SER A 223 -19.58 -16.55 12.41
C SER A 223 -18.64 -17.71 12.06
N ILE A 224 -18.68 -18.20 10.81
CA ILE A 224 -17.91 -19.35 10.33
C ILE A 224 -16.39 -19.08 10.36
N VAL A 225 -15.98 -17.83 10.15
CA VAL A 225 -14.55 -17.47 10.16
C VAL A 225 -14.01 -17.24 11.57
N ILE A 226 -14.89 -17.10 12.57
CA ILE A 226 -14.48 -16.90 13.97
C ILE A 226 -14.32 -18.26 14.64
N VAL A 227 -13.06 -18.72 14.77
CA VAL A 227 -12.75 -19.99 15.44
C VAL A 227 -12.78 -19.85 16.97
N ASP A 228 -12.26 -18.74 17.49
CA ASP A 228 -12.20 -18.44 18.93
C ASP A 228 -12.63 -16.99 19.16
N ASN A 229 -13.84 -16.80 19.69
CA ASN A 229 -14.42 -15.48 19.92
C ASN A 229 -13.54 -14.59 20.81
N LYS A 230 -12.91 -15.16 21.85
CA LYS A 230 -12.09 -14.36 22.77
C LYS A 230 -10.84 -13.87 22.06
N LYS A 231 -10.13 -14.77 21.36
CA LYS A 231 -8.93 -14.38 20.60
C LYS A 231 -9.25 -13.44 19.45
N PHE A 232 -10.37 -13.63 18.77
CA PHE A 232 -10.82 -12.75 17.69
C PHE A 232 -11.05 -11.33 18.19
N VAL A 233 -11.88 -11.16 19.22
CA VAL A 233 -12.19 -9.84 19.79
C VAL A 233 -10.92 -9.17 20.32
N LEU A 234 -10.06 -9.94 20.98
CA LEU A 234 -8.82 -9.42 21.52
C LEU A 234 -7.86 -8.92 20.43
N ASN A 235 -7.67 -9.71 19.36
CA ASN A 235 -6.84 -9.29 18.22
C ASN A 235 -7.44 -8.10 17.46
N PHE A 236 -8.77 -8.07 17.32
CA PHE A 236 -9.46 -6.92 16.75
C PHE A 236 -9.22 -5.65 17.58
N LEU A 237 -9.30 -5.74 18.90
CA LEU A 237 -9.03 -4.62 19.81
C LEU A 237 -7.56 -4.19 19.77
N TYR A 238 -6.62 -5.11 19.68
CA TYR A 238 -5.20 -4.77 19.54
C TYR A 238 -4.90 -4.08 18.23
N PHE A 239 -5.42 -4.61 17.12
CA PHE A 239 -5.30 -3.97 15.82
C PHE A 239 -5.89 -2.55 15.85
N ALA A 240 -7.10 -2.38 16.38
CA ALA A 240 -7.72 -1.07 16.56
C ALA A 240 -6.88 -0.15 17.48
N GLY A 241 -6.29 -0.70 18.55
CA GLY A 241 -5.41 0.03 19.46
C GLY A 241 -4.14 0.55 18.79
N ILE A 242 -3.54 -0.22 17.88
CA ILE A 242 -2.39 0.21 17.08
C ILE A 242 -2.77 1.41 16.19
N LEU A 243 -3.95 1.37 15.57
CA LEU A 243 -4.46 2.48 14.75
C LEU A 243 -4.66 3.76 15.56
N VAL A 244 -5.20 3.61 16.77
CA VAL A 244 -5.33 4.74 17.69
C VAL A 244 -3.95 5.25 18.13
N GLY A 245 -2.97 4.35 18.31
CA GLY A 245 -1.60 4.69 18.63
C GLY A 245 -0.95 5.63 17.62
N PHE A 246 -1.19 5.42 16.32
CA PHE A 246 -0.67 6.30 15.25
C PHE A 246 -1.18 7.74 15.33
N ILE A 247 -2.32 7.97 15.99
CA ILE A 247 -2.88 9.32 16.17
C ILE A 247 -2.10 10.11 17.23
N PHE A 248 -1.57 9.42 18.26
CA PHE A 248 -0.96 10.07 19.43
C PHE A 248 0.55 10.04 19.43
N ILE A 249 1.17 9.12 18.67
CA ILE A 249 2.62 8.96 18.59
C ILE A 249 3.05 9.31 17.16
N PRO A 250 3.80 10.41 16.95
CA PRO A 250 4.24 10.85 15.62
C PRO A 250 5.11 9.80 14.91
N ASP A 251 5.98 9.13 15.66
CA ASP A 251 6.90 8.11 15.17
C ASP A 251 6.16 6.80 14.90
N ALA A 252 5.62 6.67 13.69
CA ALA A 252 4.81 5.52 13.30
C ALA A 252 5.56 4.18 13.48
N TYR A 253 6.88 4.16 13.24
CA TYR A 253 7.68 2.95 13.41
C TYR A 253 7.69 2.45 14.86
N ILE A 254 7.66 3.35 15.86
CA ILE A 254 7.61 2.98 17.28
C ILE A 254 6.29 2.28 17.61
N VAL A 255 5.17 2.86 17.14
CA VAL A 255 3.84 2.27 17.33
C VAL A 255 3.77 0.89 16.68
N ALA A 256 4.31 0.75 15.47
CA ALA A 256 4.35 -0.52 14.76
C ALA A 256 5.17 -1.58 15.51
N ILE A 257 6.36 -1.24 16.03
CA ILE A 257 7.19 -2.15 16.84
C ILE A 257 6.43 -2.62 18.07
N ILE A 258 5.88 -1.69 18.85
CA ILE A 258 5.14 -2.00 20.09
C ILE A 258 3.94 -2.90 19.75
N GLY A 259 3.20 -2.56 18.69
CA GLY A 259 2.07 -3.33 18.20
C GLY A 259 2.46 -4.76 17.81
N ALA A 260 3.49 -4.92 17.00
CA ALA A 260 3.99 -6.22 16.55
C ALA A 260 4.44 -7.09 17.73
N ILE A 261 5.24 -6.55 18.65
CA ILE A 261 5.72 -7.26 19.84
C ILE A 261 4.54 -7.64 20.75
N ALA A 262 3.64 -6.69 21.03
CA ALA A 262 2.46 -6.93 21.85
C ALA A 262 1.59 -8.05 21.26
N MET A 263 1.30 -7.98 19.95
CA MET A 263 0.50 -9.02 19.29
C MET A 263 1.17 -10.39 19.31
N CYS A 264 2.50 -10.48 19.13
CA CYS A 264 3.22 -11.75 19.28
C CYS A 264 3.12 -12.33 20.69
N LEU A 265 3.42 -11.50 21.71
CA LEU A 265 3.40 -11.94 23.12
C LEU A 265 1.99 -12.37 23.56
N LEU A 266 0.96 -11.62 23.17
CA LEU A 266 -0.42 -11.85 23.59
C LEU A 266 -1.02 -13.08 22.90
N ASN A 267 -0.66 -13.35 21.65
CA ASN A 267 -1.05 -14.58 20.96
C ASN A 267 -0.15 -15.78 21.29
N LYS A 268 0.92 -15.58 22.07
CA LYS A 268 1.95 -16.58 22.36
C LYS A 268 2.54 -17.18 21.08
N THR A 269 2.58 -16.40 20.01
CA THR A 269 3.18 -16.77 18.74
C THR A 269 4.66 -16.42 18.79
N LYS A 270 5.52 -17.33 18.33
CA LYS A 270 6.95 -17.04 18.25
C LYS A 270 7.15 -16.01 17.16
N PHE A 271 7.82 -14.91 17.49
CA PHE A 271 8.15 -13.84 16.55
C PHE A 271 8.82 -14.37 15.28
N VAL A 272 9.75 -15.32 15.43
CA VAL A 272 10.45 -16.00 14.33
C VAL A 272 9.51 -16.74 13.38
N ASP A 273 8.40 -17.29 13.87
CA ASP A 273 7.43 -17.97 13.00
C ASP A 273 6.59 -16.98 12.21
N VAL A 274 6.35 -15.79 12.76
CA VAL A 274 5.67 -14.70 12.03
C VAL A 274 6.60 -14.06 11.00
N LEU A 275 7.90 -13.93 11.30
CA LEU A 275 8.91 -13.45 10.33
C LEU A 275 8.96 -14.26 9.03
N LYS A 276 8.58 -15.54 9.06
CA LYS A 276 8.50 -16.39 7.87
C LYS A 276 7.34 -16.04 6.92
N LYS A 277 6.34 -15.29 7.42
CA LYS A 277 5.16 -14.86 6.66
C LYS A 277 5.35 -13.48 6.01
N ILE A 278 6.44 -12.80 6.33
CA ILE A 278 6.77 -11.47 5.83
C ILE A 278 7.32 -11.58 4.41
N ASP A 279 6.99 -10.61 3.59
CA ASP A 279 7.54 -10.44 2.26
C ASP A 279 8.94 -9.83 2.31
N TRP A 280 9.94 -10.70 2.37
CA TRP A 280 11.36 -10.34 2.34
C TRP A 280 11.80 -9.78 0.97
N GLN A 281 11.05 -10.05 -0.11
CA GLN A 281 11.36 -9.52 -1.42
C GLN A 281 11.15 -8.00 -1.43
N VAL A 282 10.02 -7.55 -0.89
CA VAL A 282 9.69 -6.13 -0.74
C VAL A 282 10.74 -5.41 0.12
N ILE A 283 11.09 -5.95 1.29
CA ILE A 283 12.09 -5.34 2.19
C ILE A 283 13.45 -5.19 1.50
N THR A 284 13.90 -6.25 0.82
CA THR A 284 15.19 -6.27 0.12
C THR A 284 15.20 -5.30 -1.06
N PHE A 285 14.08 -5.18 -1.76
CA PHE A 285 13.88 -4.22 -2.84
C PHE A 285 13.98 -2.78 -2.34
N PHE A 286 13.34 -2.43 -1.22
CA PHE A 286 13.47 -1.09 -0.63
C PHE A 286 14.90 -0.74 -0.26
N ILE A 287 15.66 -1.67 0.34
CA ILE A 287 17.07 -1.46 0.65
C ILE A 287 17.85 -1.10 -0.63
N ALA A 288 17.63 -1.86 -1.71
CA ALA A 288 18.27 -1.60 -3.00
C ALA A 288 17.87 -0.24 -3.60
N ILE A 289 16.58 0.10 -3.55
CA ILE A 289 16.06 1.38 -4.07
C ILE A 289 16.58 2.57 -3.25
N PHE A 290 16.62 2.48 -1.92
CA PHE A 290 17.18 3.54 -1.07
C PHE A 290 18.65 3.80 -1.38
N LEU A 291 19.44 2.74 -1.55
CA LEU A 291 20.84 2.87 -1.97
C LEU A 291 20.96 3.54 -3.35
N LEU A 292 20.15 3.13 -4.32
CA LEU A 292 20.17 3.70 -5.67
C LEU A 292 19.71 5.16 -5.71
N ILE A 293 18.69 5.52 -4.93
CA ILE A 293 18.22 6.90 -4.81
C ILE A 293 19.26 7.76 -4.09
N GLY A 294 19.90 7.23 -3.05
CA GLY A 294 20.99 7.89 -2.33
C GLY A 294 22.17 8.21 -3.25
N THR A 295 22.58 7.27 -4.11
CA THR A 295 23.65 7.52 -5.10
C THR A 295 23.22 8.49 -6.19
N MET A 296 21.96 8.46 -6.63
CA MET A 296 21.38 9.45 -7.57
C MET A 296 21.31 10.85 -6.97
N LYS A 297 21.06 10.97 -5.67
CA LYS A 297 21.12 12.24 -4.94
C LYS A 297 22.55 12.74 -4.84
N LEU A 298 23.48 11.85 -4.47
CA LEU A 298 24.90 12.18 -4.32
C LEU A 298 25.53 12.69 -5.61
N ASN A 299 25.22 12.06 -6.76
CA ASN A 299 25.83 12.40 -8.04
C ASN A 299 25.14 13.55 -8.79
N GLY A 300 24.09 14.16 -8.22
CA GLY A 300 23.34 15.26 -8.82
C GLY A 300 22.39 14.85 -9.94
N THR A 301 21.95 13.58 -9.99
CA THR A 301 20.98 13.12 -11.02
C THR A 301 19.68 13.92 -10.93
N PHE A 302 19.16 14.15 -9.72
CA PHE A 302 17.93 14.93 -9.53
C PHE A 302 18.11 16.39 -9.94
N ASP A 303 19.25 17.01 -9.63
CA ASP A 303 19.55 18.39 -10.03
C ASP A 303 19.63 18.52 -11.56
N TYR A 304 20.23 17.53 -12.24
CA TYR A 304 20.30 17.51 -13.69
C TYR A 304 18.93 17.36 -14.34
N ILE A 305 18.07 16.49 -13.81
CA ILE A 305 16.68 16.35 -14.26
C ILE A 305 15.92 17.65 -14.00
N GLY A 306 16.09 18.26 -12.83
CA GLY A 306 15.52 19.55 -12.46
C GLY A 306 15.87 20.64 -13.46
N ALA A 307 17.14 20.78 -13.81
CA ALA A 307 17.61 21.77 -14.79
C ALA A 307 17.02 21.58 -16.21
N ILE A 308 16.61 20.36 -16.57
CA ILE A 308 15.90 20.09 -17.83
C ILE A 308 14.42 20.45 -17.70
N ILE A 309 13.78 20.12 -16.59
CA ILE A 309 12.33 20.27 -16.45
C ILE A 309 11.97 21.72 -16.10
N GLU A 310 12.67 22.34 -15.17
CA GLU A 310 12.35 23.66 -14.57
C GLU A 310 12.15 24.77 -15.62
N PRO A 311 13.01 24.95 -16.65
CA PRO A 311 12.80 26.00 -17.65
C PRO A 311 11.57 25.79 -18.54
N ARG A 312 10.97 24.60 -18.51
CA ARG A 312 9.78 24.20 -19.29
C ARG A 312 8.51 24.22 -18.44
N LEU A 313 8.63 24.38 -17.12
CA LEU A 313 7.49 24.50 -16.23
C LEU A 313 6.95 25.94 -16.23
N SER A 314 5.65 26.06 -15.95
CA SER A 314 5.04 27.36 -15.71
C SER A 314 5.45 27.88 -14.33
N ASP A 315 5.63 29.20 -14.18
CA ASP A 315 5.78 29.86 -12.88
C ASP A 315 4.56 29.63 -11.97
N ASN A 316 3.40 29.27 -12.54
CA ASN A 316 2.24 28.89 -11.76
C ASN A 316 2.42 27.46 -11.20
N VAL A 317 2.62 27.37 -9.88
CA VAL A 317 2.82 26.12 -9.15
C VAL A 317 1.77 25.06 -9.49
N LEU A 318 0.48 25.42 -9.60
CA LEU A 318 -0.57 24.45 -9.93
C LEU A 318 -0.38 23.85 -11.32
N VAL A 319 -0.07 24.70 -12.30
CA VAL A 319 0.17 24.26 -13.68
C VAL A 319 1.45 23.42 -13.75
N ALA A 320 2.50 23.80 -13.03
CA ALA A 320 3.72 23.02 -12.92
C ALA A 320 3.44 21.63 -12.32
N SER A 321 2.73 21.55 -11.18
CA SER A 321 2.38 20.29 -10.53
C SER A 321 1.54 19.38 -11.44
N ILE A 322 0.53 19.91 -12.14
CA ILE A 322 -0.28 19.13 -13.09
C ILE A 322 0.58 18.65 -14.26
N THR A 323 1.48 19.49 -14.77
CA THR A 323 2.37 19.12 -15.88
C THR A 323 3.30 17.98 -15.47
N ILE A 324 3.92 18.07 -14.29
CA ILE A 324 4.76 17.00 -13.74
C ILE A 324 3.95 15.72 -13.56
N LEU A 325 2.75 15.81 -12.99
CA LEU A 325 1.89 14.64 -12.75
C LEU A 325 1.53 13.92 -14.06
N LEU A 326 1.15 14.66 -15.11
CA LEU A 326 0.85 14.09 -16.42
C LEU A 326 2.10 13.48 -17.06
N LEU A 327 3.25 14.13 -16.94
CA LEU A 327 4.51 13.67 -17.52
C LEU A 327 4.94 12.35 -16.87
N ILE A 328 4.84 12.24 -15.54
CA ILE A 328 5.10 11.00 -14.81
C ILE A 328 4.07 9.91 -15.14
N SER A 329 2.79 10.27 -15.32
CA SER A 329 1.74 9.28 -15.62
C SER A 329 1.84 8.65 -17.02
N ILE A 330 2.55 9.29 -17.95
CA ILE A 330 2.79 8.80 -19.31
C ILE A 330 4.05 7.91 -19.37
N LEU A 331 4.97 8.08 -18.42
CA LEU A 331 6.23 7.33 -18.27
C LEU A 331 6.01 5.98 -17.60
#